data_AF-A0AAV7MAY4-F1
#
_entry.id   AF-A0AAV7MAY4-F1
#
_cell.length_a   1.000
_cell.length_b   1.000
_cell.length_c   1.000
_cell.angle_alpha   90.00
_cell.angle_beta   90.00
_cell.angle_gamma   90.00
#
_symmetry.space_group_name_H-M   'P 1'
#
loop_
_entity.id
_entity.type
_entity.pdbx_description
1 polymer ?
#
loop_
_entity_poly.entity_id
_entity_poly.type
_entity_poly.pdbx_seq_one_letter_code
_entity_poly.pdbx_strand_id
1 'polypeptide(L)' 'RLYIAVTGQTVMDYHCIIHQDVLCAKLKHGELNNVLKLAVKIENYISAKALNHRLFKAVLRDSEAECTDLLMHTEVR' A
#
# COMPACT_ATOMS: atom_id res chain seq x y z
N ARG A 1 3.53 -13.41 2.39
CA ARG A 1 2.47 -12.69 3.12
C ARG A 1 3.01 -12.24 4.48
N LEU A 2 3.82 -11.18 4.49
CA LEU A 2 4.61 -10.74 5.64
C LEU A 2 4.01 -9.49 6.32
N TYR A 3 2.68 -9.35 6.32
CA TYR A 3 1.99 -8.19 6.91
C TYR A 3 1.84 -8.26 8.44
N ILE A 4 2.22 -9.39 9.06
CA ILE A 4 1.79 -9.73 10.42
C ILE A 4 2.75 -9.19 11.50
N ALA A 5 4.01 -8.87 11.19
CA ALA A 5 5.02 -8.73 12.23
C ALA A 5 5.41 -7.30 12.66
N VAL A 6 4.97 -6.23 11.99
CA VAL A 6 5.71 -4.93 12.12
C VAL A 6 4.94 -3.79 12.79
N THR A 7 3.61 -3.77 12.89
CA THR A 7 2.91 -2.48 13.18
C THR A 7 1.95 -2.42 14.37
N GLY A 8 1.82 -3.46 15.20
CA GLY A 8 1.01 -3.38 16.43
C GLY A 8 -0.48 -3.07 16.24
N GLN A 9 -0.99 -3.13 15.01
CA GLN A 9 -2.40 -2.96 14.67
C GLN A 9 -3.14 -4.31 14.71
N THR A 10 -4.43 -4.30 15.05
CA THR A 10 -5.20 -5.53 15.28
C THR A 10 -5.56 -6.23 13.96
N VAL A 11 -5.59 -7.57 13.97
CA VAL A 11 -5.90 -8.43 12.82
C VAL A 11 -7.24 -8.09 12.15
N MET A 12 -8.17 -7.47 12.90
CA MET A 12 -9.52 -7.14 12.44
C MET A 12 -9.56 -5.99 11.42
N ASP A 13 -8.69 -4.99 11.55
CA ASP A 13 -8.68 -3.83 10.63
C ASP A 13 -8.16 -4.21 9.23
N TYR A 14 -7.26 -5.20 9.15
CA TYR A 14 -6.71 -5.71 7.89
C TYR A 14 -7.59 -6.76 7.21
N HIS A 15 -8.48 -7.44 7.96
CA HIS A 15 -9.49 -8.32 7.36
C HIS A 15 -10.40 -7.52 6.42
N CYS A 16 -10.70 -6.27 6.77
CA CYS A 16 -11.47 -5.35 5.92
C CYS A 16 -10.74 -5.00 4.63
N ILE A 17 -9.42 -4.75 4.67
CA ILE A 17 -8.64 -4.37 3.47
C ILE A 17 -8.51 -5.54 2.49
N ILE A 18 -8.19 -6.74 2.96
CA ILE A 18 -8.07 -7.92 2.08
C ILE A 18 -9.44 -8.30 1.49
N HIS A 19 -10.50 -8.21 2.30
CA HIS A 19 -11.85 -8.45 1.81
C HIS A 19 -12.26 -7.39 0.79
N GLN A 20 -11.97 -6.12 1.03
CA GLN A 20 -12.20 -5.04 0.07
C GLN A 20 -11.42 -5.26 -1.21
N ASP A 21 -10.19 -5.74 -1.16
CA ASP A 21 -9.38 -6.03 -2.34
C ASP A 21 -10.00 -7.13 -3.20
N VAL A 22 -10.44 -8.23 -2.57
CA VAL A 22 -11.19 -9.31 -3.22
C VAL A 22 -12.54 -8.83 -3.76
N LEU A 23 -13.21 -7.93 -3.05
CA LEU A 23 -14.49 -7.36 -3.46
C LEU A 23 -14.30 -6.42 -4.65
N CYS A 24 -13.31 -5.54 -4.63
CA CYS A 24 -12.91 -4.64 -5.73
C CYS A 24 -12.54 -5.43 -6.99
N ALA A 25 -11.83 -6.56 -6.84
CA ALA A 25 -11.52 -7.46 -7.95
C ALA A 25 -12.79 -8.13 -8.54
N LYS A 26 -13.84 -8.32 -7.73
CA LYS A 26 -15.12 -8.91 -8.13
C LYS A 26 -16.15 -7.89 -8.62
N LEU A 27 -15.99 -6.61 -8.30
CA LEU A 27 -16.91 -5.55 -8.72
C LEU A 27 -16.78 -5.30 -10.23
N LYS A 28 -17.89 -5.53 -10.93
CA LYS A 28 -17.97 -5.60 -12.41
C LYS A 28 -17.66 -4.28 -13.13
N HIS A 29 -17.53 -3.16 -12.42
CA HIS A 29 -17.33 -1.83 -13.01
C HIS A 29 -15.87 -1.43 -13.19
N GLY A 30 -14.90 -2.20 -12.68
CA GLY A 30 -13.47 -2.05 -13.03
C GLY A 30 -12.79 -0.75 -12.60
N GLU A 31 -13.52 0.30 -12.22
CA GLU A 31 -12.98 1.59 -11.78
C GLU A 31 -12.08 1.44 -10.56
N LEU A 32 -12.52 0.65 -9.57
CA LEU A 32 -11.72 0.34 -8.38
C LEU A 32 -10.48 -0.49 -8.71
N ASN A 33 -10.56 -1.37 -9.72
CA ASN A 33 -9.40 -2.15 -10.19
C ASN A 33 -8.36 -1.23 -10.85
N ASN A 34 -8.80 -0.21 -11.59
CA ASN A 34 -7.91 0.79 -12.20
C ASN A 34 -7.22 1.64 -11.13
N VAL A 35 -7.96 2.08 -10.10
CA VAL A 35 -7.40 2.81 -8.96
C VAL A 35 -6.36 1.95 -8.23
N LEU A 36 -6.66 0.69 -7.97
CA LEU A 36 -5.73 -0.24 -7.32
C LEU A 36 -4.46 -0.47 -8.16
N LYS A 37 -4.59 -0.70 -9.47
CA LYS A 37 -3.45 -0.83 -10.39
C LYS A 37 -2.59 0.43 -10.42
N LEU A 38 -3.21 1.60 -10.37
CA LEU A 38 -2.50 2.87 -10.32
C LEU A 38 -1.73 3.00 -9.00
N ALA A 39 -2.34 2.65 -7.86
CA ALA A 39 -1.69 2.66 -6.56
C ALA A 39 -0.45 1.76 -6.55
N VAL A 40 -0.55 0.52 -7.06
CA VAL A 40 0.58 -0.41 -7.19
C VAL A 40 1.67 0.15 -8.12
N LYS A 41 1.29 0.83 -9.19
CA LYS A 41 2.25 1.46 -10.11
C LYS A 41 3.02 2.60 -9.43
N ILE A 42 2.35 3.42 -8.62
CA ILE A 42 2.95 4.51 -7.85
C ILE A 42 3.89 3.94 -6.79
N GLU A 43 3.46 2.92 -6.05
CA GLU A 43 4.27 2.20 -5.06
C GLU A 43 5.57 1.70 -5.70
N ASN A 44 5.46 0.97 -6.82
CA ASN A 44 6.61 0.46 -7.55
C ASN A 44 7.55 1.55 -8.04
N TYR A 45 7.03 2.69 -8.51
CA TYR A 45 7.85 3.82 -8.95
C TYR A 45 8.65 4.46 -7.80
N ILE A 46 8.03 4.60 -6.63
CA ILE A 46 8.67 5.13 -5.42
C ILE A 46 9.77 4.16 -4.96
N SER A 47 9.47 2.86 -4.95
CA SER A 47 10.36 1.81 -4.44
C SER A 47 11.49 1.45 -5.39
N ALA A 48 11.33 1.65 -6.69
CA ALA A 48 12.33 1.29 -7.70
C ALA A 48 13.63 2.10 -7.59
N LYS A 49 13.60 3.29 -6.97
CA LYS A 49 14.79 4.16 -6.86
C LYS A 49 14.93 4.74 -5.45
N ALA A 50 16.14 4.61 -4.89
CA ALA A 50 16.46 5.16 -3.57
C ALA A 50 16.21 6.67 -3.44
N LEU A 51 16.42 7.44 -4.52
CA LEU A 51 16.11 8.87 -4.52
C LEU A 51 14.59 9.13 -4.39
N ASN A 52 13.77 8.43 -5.17
CA ASN A 52 12.32 8.57 -5.12
C ASN A 52 11.78 8.22 -3.73
N HIS A 53 12.28 7.14 -3.13
CA HIS A 53 11.92 6.74 -1.78
C HIS A 53 12.27 7.81 -0.73
N ARG A 54 13.47 8.40 -0.78
CA ARG A 54 13.87 9.48 0.14
C ARG A 54 13.01 10.73 -0.02
N LEU A 55 12.68 11.10 -1.26
CA LEU A 55 11.81 12.24 -1.55
C LEU A 55 10.39 11.99 -1.05
N PHE A 56 9.86 10.79 -1.29
CA PHE A 56 8.55 10.40 -0.78
C PHE A 56 8.49 10.48 0.75
N LYS A 57 9.52 9.99 1.45
CA LYS A 57 9.62 10.15 2.91
C LYS A 57 9.66 11.60 3.36
N ALA A 58 10.29 12.50 2.60
CA ALA A 58 10.29 13.92 2.92
C ALA A 58 8.88 14.50 2.80
N VAL A 59 8.19 14.19 1.71
CA VAL A 59 6.78 14.57 1.51
C VAL A 59 5.89 14.05 2.64
N LEU A 60 6.07 12.79 3.07
CA LEU A 60 5.29 12.23 4.18
C LEU A 60 5.55 12.95 5.50
N ARG A 61 6.81 13.33 5.80
CA ARG A 61 7.14 14.09 7.01
C ARG A 61 6.59 15.50 7.00
N ASP A 62 6.55 16.11 5.82
CA ASP A 62 6.02 17.46 5.64
C ASP A 62 4.47 17.46 5.64
N SER A 63 3.86 16.31 5.36
CA SER A 63 2.43 16.09 5.57
C SER A 63 2.15 15.69 7.02
N GLU A 64 0.95 16.01 7.54
CA GLU A 64 0.47 15.48 8.83
C GLU A 64 0.08 13.98 8.74
N ALA A 65 0.75 13.22 7.88
CA ALA A 65 0.49 11.80 7.71
C ALA A 65 1.02 11.02 8.92
N GLU A 66 0.18 10.12 9.46
CA GLU A 66 0.59 9.16 10.50
C GLU A 66 1.64 8.17 9.98
N CYS A 67 1.69 7.98 8.66
CA CYS A 67 2.59 7.09 7.97
C CYS A 67 3.90 7.81 7.61
N THR A 68 5.03 7.23 8.03
CA THR A 68 6.37 7.80 7.78
C THR A 68 7.12 7.12 6.63
N ASP A 69 6.59 6.01 6.11
CA ASP A 69 7.22 5.23 5.04
C ASP A 69 6.25 4.30 4.30
N LEU A 70 6.62 3.89 3.10
CA LEU A 70 5.84 2.93 2.31
C LEU A 70 5.96 1.50 2.88
N LEU A 71 4.82 0.85 3.09
CA LEU A 71 4.76 -0.58 3.42
C LEU A 71 5.06 -1.40 2.16
N MET A 72 6.27 -1.96 2.09
CA MET A 72 6.71 -2.74 0.94
C MET A 72 5.97 -4.09 0.86
N HIS A 73 5.13 -4.26 -0.16
CA HIS A 73 4.54 -5.54 -0.51
C HIS A 73 5.62 -6.48 -1.08
N THR A 74 6.39 -7.18 -0.23
CA THR A 74 7.22 -8.29 -0.70
C THR A 74 6.39 -9.57 -0.76
N GLU A 75 6.14 -10.04 -1.99
CA GLU A 75 5.75 -11.42 -2.26
C GLU A 75 6.86 -12.31 -1.71
N VAL A 76 6.62 -12.93 -0.55
CA VAL A 76 7.46 -14.02 -0.05
C VAL A 76 7.30 -15.16 -1.05
N ARG A 77 8.32 -15.38 -1.87
CA ARG A 77 8.42 -16.47 -2.83
C ARG A 77 8.46 -17.83 -2.14
#